data_AF-A0A840ILU7-F1
#
_entry.id   AF-A0A840ILU7-F1
#
_cell.length_a   1.000
_cell.length_b   1.000
_cell.length_c   1.000
_cell.angle_alpha   90.00
_cell.angle_beta   90.00
_cell.angle_gamma   90.00
#
_symmetry.space_group_name_H-M   'P 1'
#
loop_
_entity.id
_entity.type
_entity.pdbx_description
1 polymer ?
#
loop_
_entity_poly.entity_id
_entity_poly.type
_entity_poly.pdbx_seq_one_letter_code
_entity_poly.pdbx_strand_id
1 'polypeptide(L)'
;MAEAVLCRDSVELSGRERSVLRSMAVRGTAAELYCELEAGHGHEHAAPLVRGEWWLRWWPGRRVLESVADCGAESEEGVACLAPGGHEGGHRFGPADAGWPGERR
;
A
#
# COMPACT_ATOMS: atom_id res chain seq x y z
N MET A 1 -4.74 -9.63 20.79
CA MET A 1 -4.70 -9.81 19.32
C MET A 1 -3.24 -9.70 18.92
N ALA A 2 -2.71 -10.63 18.12
CA ALA A 2 -1.33 -10.52 17.65
C ALA A 2 -1.26 -9.34 16.67
N GLU A 3 -0.30 -8.43 16.88
CA GLU A 3 -0.02 -7.39 15.90
C GLU A 3 0.46 -8.05 14.60
N ALA A 4 -0.31 -7.90 13.52
CA ALA A 4 0.08 -8.42 12.21
C ALA A 4 1.39 -7.75 11.79
N VAL A 5 2.43 -8.57 11.55
CA VAL A 5 3.74 -8.09 11.11
C VAL A 5 3.64 -7.69 9.64
N LEU A 6 4.11 -6.50 9.28
CA LEU A 6 4.14 -6.05 7.88
C LEU A 6 5.32 -6.68 7.12
N CYS A 7 5.13 -6.94 5.82
CA CYS A 7 6.20 -7.41 4.94
C CYS A 7 7.42 -6.47 4.92
N ARG A 8 7.20 -5.17 4.71
CA ARG A 8 8.25 -4.12 4.65
C ARG A 8 9.30 -4.27 3.54
N ASP A 9 9.15 -5.19 2.59
CA ASP A 9 9.96 -5.17 1.38
C ASP A 9 9.77 -3.83 0.66
N SER A 10 10.86 -3.22 0.20
CA SER A 10 10.83 -1.88 -0.36
C SER A 10 10.95 -1.86 -1.88
N VAL A 11 10.52 -0.75 -2.47
CA VAL A 11 10.68 -0.46 -3.88
C VAL A 11 11.02 1.01 -4.09
N GLU A 12 12.11 1.27 -4.80
CA GLU A 12 12.45 2.61 -5.26
C GLU A 12 11.67 2.98 -6.53
N LEU A 13 11.11 4.17 -6.52
CA LEU A 13 10.42 4.77 -7.66
C LEU A 13 11.43 5.31 -8.67
N SER A 14 11.32 4.81 -9.90
CA SER A 14 12.08 5.33 -11.04
C SER A 14 11.76 6.80 -11.31
N GLY A 15 12.63 7.48 -12.07
CA GLY A 15 12.38 8.86 -12.51
C GLY A 15 11.08 9.00 -13.31
N ARG A 16 10.74 7.97 -14.11
CA ARG A 16 9.51 7.93 -14.90
C ARG A 16 8.27 7.80 -14.01
N GLU A 17 8.27 6.87 -13.05
CA GLU A 17 7.16 6.68 -12.10
C GLU A 17 6.92 7.97 -11.29
N ARG A 18 7.99 8.58 -10.75
CA ARG A 18 7.87 9.87 -10.06
C ARG A 18 7.29 10.97 -10.94
N SER A 19 7.60 10.97 -12.24
CA SER A 19 7.03 11.95 -13.19
C SER A 19 5.56 11.72 -13.47
N VAL A 20 5.13 10.45 -13.56
CA VAL A 20 3.71 10.08 -13.69
C VAL A 20 2.93 10.54 -12.46
N LEU A 21 3.43 10.23 -11.25
CA LEU A 21 2.79 10.62 -9.99
C LEU A 21 2.64 12.14 -9.86
N ARG A 22 3.68 12.91 -10.21
CA ARG A 22 3.58 14.39 -10.26
C ARG A 22 2.50 14.88 -11.22
N SER A 23 2.35 14.22 -12.37
CA SER A 23 1.34 14.59 -13.37
C SER A 23 -0.08 14.28 -12.90
N MET A 24 -0.23 13.27 -12.04
CA MET A 24 -1.48 12.91 -11.38
C MET A 24 -1.76 13.76 -10.12
N ALA A 25 -0.96 14.80 -9.87
CA ALA A 25 -1.01 15.63 -8.68
C ALA A 25 -0.83 14.88 -7.34
N VAL A 26 -0.30 13.65 -7.37
CA VAL A 26 0.13 12.93 -6.17
C VAL A 26 1.43 13.57 -5.69
N ARG A 27 1.35 14.35 -4.60
CA ARG A 27 2.48 15.08 -4.03
C ARG A 27 3.02 14.36 -2.79
N GLY A 28 4.30 14.60 -2.49
CA GLY A 28 4.90 14.12 -1.23
C GLY A 28 5.17 12.62 -1.19
N THR A 29 5.02 11.89 -2.31
CA THR A 29 5.41 10.48 -2.37
C THR A 29 6.90 10.35 -2.09
N ALA A 30 7.24 9.52 -1.10
CA ALA A 30 8.61 9.15 -0.82
C ALA A 30 9.26 8.50 -2.07
N ALA A 31 10.58 8.65 -2.21
CA ALA A 31 11.31 8.03 -3.32
C ALA A 31 11.33 6.51 -3.21
N GLU A 32 11.19 5.99 -1.99
CA GLU A 32 11.09 4.58 -1.65
C GLU A 32 9.74 4.33 -0.97
N LEU A 33 9.07 3.24 -1.35
CA LEU A 33 7.82 2.76 -0.75
C LEU A 33 8.07 1.39 -0.13
N TYR A 34 7.30 1.06 0.91
CA TYR A 34 7.39 -0.23 1.60
C TYR A 34 6.09 -1.00 1.47
N CYS A 35 6.20 -2.32 1.29
CA CYS A 35 5.05 -3.22 1.24
C CYS A 35 4.30 -3.17 2.57
N GLU A 36 2.99 -2.96 2.48
CA GLU A 36 2.09 -2.89 3.62
C GLU A 36 1.15 -4.08 3.76
N LEU A 37 1.33 -5.09 2.93
CA LEU A 37 0.65 -6.37 3.11
C LEU A 37 1.21 -7.09 4.35
N GLU A 38 0.39 -7.96 4.93
CA GLU A 38 0.80 -8.83 6.03
C GLU A 38 1.98 -9.73 5.59
N ALA A 39 2.98 -9.86 6.46
CA ALA A 39 4.14 -10.72 6.21
C ALA A 39 3.71 -12.16 5.94
N GLY A 40 4.33 -12.79 4.95
CA GLY A 40 3.94 -14.13 4.49
C GLY A 40 2.85 -14.13 3.41
N HIS A 41 2.50 -12.97 2.84
CA HIS A 41 1.80 -12.89 1.56
C HIS A 41 2.61 -13.55 0.43
N GLY A 42 2.00 -13.72 -0.75
CA GLY A 42 2.63 -14.39 -1.89
C GLY A 42 3.68 -13.54 -2.59
N HIS A 43 3.56 -13.40 -3.91
CA HIS A 43 4.53 -12.67 -4.72
C HIS A 43 4.17 -11.20 -4.95
N GLU A 44 2.91 -10.85 -4.71
CA GLU A 44 2.45 -9.48 -4.81
C GLU A 44 2.89 -8.67 -3.60
N HIS A 45 3.42 -7.48 -3.84
CA HIS A 45 3.56 -6.46 -2.82
C HIS A 45 2.71 -5.25 -3.18
N ALA A 46 2.26 -4.52 -2.18
CA ALA A 46 1.44 -3.33 -2.38
C ALA A 46 1.77 -2.22 -1.38
N ALA A 47 1.78 -0.99 -1.88
CA ALA A 47 1.93 0.21 -1.08
C ALA A 47 0.93 1.27 -1.57
N PRO A 48 0.25 1.96 -0.65
CA PRO A 48 -0.61 3.06 -1.02
C PRO A 48 0.24 4.26 -1.42
N LEU A 49 -0.17 4.94 -2.47
CA LEU A 49 0.35 6.24 -2.87
C LEU A 49 -0.55 7.36 -2.38
N VAL A 50 -1.86 7.12 -2.46
CA VAL A 50 -2.92 7.90 -1.83
C VAL A 50 -3.91 6.88 -1.28
N ARG A 51 -4.09 6.84 0.04
CA ARG A 51 -4.96 5.88 0.72
C ARG A 51 -6.38 5.93 0.14
N GLY A 52 -6.97 4.78 -0.12
CA GLY A 52 -8.32 4.66 -0.68
C GLY A 52 -8.46 5.07 -2.16
N GLU A 53 -7.40 5.52 -2.82
CA GLU A 53 -7.47 6.01 -4.21
C GLU A 53 -6.47 5.34 -5.15
N TRP A 54 -5.18 5.36 -4.80
CA TRP A 54 -4.09 4.92 -5.67
C TRP A 54 -3.12 4.00 -4.96
N TRP A 55 -2.85 2.88 -5.61
CA TRP A 55 -1.95 1.84 -5.12
C TRP A 55 -0.83 1.59 -6.14
N LEU A 56 0.37 1.39 -5.64
CA LEU A 56 1.44 0.74 -6.40
C LEU A 56 1.46 -0.73 -6.01
N ARG A 57 1.19 -1.61 -6.97
CA ARG A 57 1.37 -3.06 -6.84
C ARG A 57 2.63 -3.49 -7.58
N TRP A 58 3.42 -4.39 -7.00
CA TRP A 58 4.59 -4.94 -7.67
C TRP A 58 4.78 -6.43 -7.43
N TRP A 59 5.39 -7.06 -8.43
CA TRP A 59 5.78 -8.47 -8.49
C TRP A 59 7.20 -8.54 -9.04
N PRO A 60 7.85 -9.72 -9.03
CA PRO A 60 9.08 -9.94 -9.79
C PRO A 60 8.92 -9.51 -11.26
N GLY A 61 9.66 -8.47 -11.66
CA GLY A 61 9.71 -7.98 -13.04
C GLY A 61 8.50 -7.14 -13.51
N ARG A 62 7.50 -6.89 -12.66
CA ARG A 62 6.30 -6.11 -13.03
C ARG A 62 5.89 -5.15 -11.93
N ARG A 63 5.45 -3.96 -12.32
CA ARG A 63 4.83 -2.96 -11.44
C ARG A 63 3.61 -2.37 -12.11
N VAL A 64 2.59 -2.06 -11.33
CA VAL A 64 1.34 -1.46 -11.81
C VAL A 64 0.97 -0.35 -10.84
N LEU A 65 0.76 0.83 -11.40
CA LEU A 65 0.08 1.94 -10.73
C LEU A 65 -1.39 1.86 -11.10
N GLU A 66 -2.27 1.65 -10.13
CA GLU A 66 -3.70 1.50 -10.38
C GLU A 66 -4.56 2.22 -9.36
N SER A 67 -5.73 2.66 -9.82
CA SER A 67 -6.79 3.11 -8.96
C SER A 67 -7.68 1.92 -8.66
N VAL A 68 -7.58 1.43 -7.44
CA VAL A 68 -8.34 0.29 -6.93
C VAL A 68 -8.85 0.66 -5.55
N ALA A 69 -10.10 0.32 -5.27
CA ALA A 69 -10.67 0.50 -3.95
C ALA A 69 -9.94 -0.37 -2.92
N ASP A 70 -10.02 0.01 -1.65
CA ASP A 70 -9.54 -0.82 -0.55
C ASP A 70 -10.35 -2.13 -0.47
N CYS A 71 -9.77 -3.12 0.19
CA CYS A 71 -10.38 -4.42 0.39
C CYS A 71 -11.65 -4.28 1.25
N GLY A 72 -12.77 -4.84 0.77
CA GLY A 72 -14.07 -4.76 1.45
C GLY A 72 -14.21 -5.68 2.67
N ALA A 73 -13.12 -6.28 3.16
CA ALA A 73 -13.16 -7.06 4.38
C ALA A 73 -13.20 -6.13 5.60
N GLU A 74 -14.01 -6.51 6.58
CA GLU A 74 -14.19 -5.78 7.85
C GLU A 74 -13.94 -6.73 9.01
N SER A 75 -13.34 -6.23 10.10
CA SER A 75 -13.20 -6.98 11.34
C SER A 75 -14.54 -7.09 12.08
N GLU A 76 -14.60 -7.93 13.12
CA GLU A 76 -15.79 -8.02 13.99
C GLU A 76 -16.14 -6.68 14.67
N GLU A 77 -15.17 -5.78 14.81
CA GLU A 77 -15.32 -4.44 15.36
C GLU A 77 -15.70 -3.38 14.30
N GLY A 78 -15.91 -3.79 13.04
CA GLY A 78 -16.26 -2.90 11.93
C GLY A 78 -15.08 -2.08 11.41
N VAL A 79 -13.84 -2.54 11.61
CA VAL A 79 -12.65 -1.86 11.07
C VAL A 79 -12.36 -2.43 9.69
N ALA A 80 -12.28 -1.56 8.68
CA ALA A 80 -11.99 -1.95 7.31
C ALA A 80 -10.54 -2.42 7.12
N CYS A 81 -10.33 -3.31 6.16
CA CYS A 81 -9.00 -3.77 5.76
C CYS A 81 -8.22 -2.64 5.07
N LEU A 82 -6.97 -2.44 5.48
CA LEU A 82 -6.08 -1.38 5.01
C LEU A 82 -5.23 -1.78 3.80
N ALA A 83 -5.68 -2.75 3.00
CA ALA A 83 -4.97 -3.29 1.84
C ALA A 83 -5.83 -3.14 0.56
N PRO A 84 -5.26 -3.15 -0.65
CA PRO A 84 -6.03 -2.95 -1.87
C PRO A 84 -6.97 -4.12 -2.15
N GLY A 85 -8.03 -3.88 -2.92
CA GLY A 85 -8.93 -4.93 -3.39
C GLY A 85 -8.19 -6.08 -4.08
N GLY A 86 -8.49 -7.31 -3.67
CA GLY A 86 -7.88 -8.52 -4.21
C GLY A 86 -6.40 -8.69 -3.82
N HIS A 87 -5.96 -8.12 -2.71
CA HIS A 87 -4.60 -8.31 -2.21
C HIS A 87 -4.31 -9.77 -1.81
N GLU A 88 -3.05 -10.16 -1.89
CA GLU A 88 -2.56 -11.40 -1.30
C GLU A 88 -2.36 -11.28 0.22
N GLY A 89 -2.25 -12.41 0.91
CA GLY A 89 -2.04 -12.46 2.36
C GLY A 89 -3.32 -12.26 3.19
N GLY A 90 -3.17 -12.19 4.50
CA GLY A 90 -4.29 -11.96 5.40
C GLY A 90 -4.70 -10.48 5.48
N HIS A 91 -5.86 -10.24 6.09
CA HIS A 91 -6.43 -8.92 6.23
C HIS A 91 -5.78 -8.15 7.38
N ARG A 92 -5.42 -6.89 7.11
CA ARG A 92 -4.86 -6.00 8.12
C ARG A 92 -5.89 -4.96 8.51
N PHE A 93 -6.25 -4.98 9.78
CA PHE A 93 -7.13 -3.99 10.40
C PHE A 93 -6.28 -3.06 11.26
N GLY A 94 -6.60 -1.78 11.24
CA GLY A 94 -5.91 -0.78 12.06
C GLY A 94 -6.52 0.60 11.89
N PRO A 95 -6.08 1.59 12.69
CA PRO A 95 -6.45 2.97 12.46
C PRO A 95 -5.93 3.39 11.08
N ALA A 96 -6.76 4.05 10.28
CA ALA A 96 -6.36 4.56 8.96
C ALA A 96 -5.08 5.43 9.01
N ASP A 97 -4.81 6.05 10.16
CA ASP A 97 -3.69 6.96 10.43
C ASP A 97 -2.42 6.28 10.99
N ALA A 98 -2.41 4.96 11.23
CA ALA A 98 -1.34 4.29 11.98
C ALA A 98 -0.03 4.07 11.20
N GLY A 99 0.09 4.55 9.96
CA GLY A 99 1.26 4.30 9.14
C GLY A 99 1.31 5.16 7.90
N TRP A 100 1.60 6.45 8.06
CA TRP A 100 2.14 7.27 6.98
C TRP A 100 3.34 8.08 7.48
N PRO A 101 4.59 7.60 7.28
CA PRO A 101 5.77 8.42 7.55
C PRO A 101 5.98 9.55 6.52
N GLY A 102 5.08 9.72 5.54
CA GLY A 102 5.19 10.76 4.50
C GLY A 102 4.52 12.11 4.83
N GLU A 103 3.83 12.25 5.98
CA GLU A 103 3.12 13.50 6.36
C GLU A 103 3.79 14.29 7.49
N ARG A 104 4.89 13.79 8.06
CA ARG A 104 5.67 14.60 9.00
C ARG A 104 6.69 15.44 8.23
N ARG A 105 6.21 16.60 7.75
CA ARG A 105 7.08 17.75 7.47
C ARG A 105 7.62 18.36 8.76
#